data_AF-A0AAN7VZ23-F1
#
_entry.id   AF-A0AAN7VZ23-F1
#
_cell.length_a   1.000
_cell.length_b   1.000
_cell.length_c   1.000
_cell.angle_alpha   90.00
_cell.angle_beta   90.00
_cell.angle_gamma   90.00
#
_symmetry.space_group_name_H-M   'P 1'
#
loop_
_entity.id
_entity.type
_entity.pdbx_description
1 polymer ?
#
loop_
_entity_poly.entity_id
_entity_poly.type
_entity_poly.pdbx_seq_one_letter_code
_entity_poly.pdbx_strand_id
1 'polypeptide(L)'
;MFMHSCLVAGLLASGIAVPVNAVSFADAEAGYHTLQQFYNQSIGLWIPSTGWWNSANCLTVIADLAAIDSTVKAQSLSVFSNTFKKAQVYNLQMQKVVGAGYMPWTYYGHHWPNFPPGWHKPSPHQTNGFLNSYYDDEGWWALAWIAAYDVTGNRQYLSTAESIFEDMKAASGTTPCGGTAIWWDKDKTYVNAIANELFLDVAAHLANRGGSKSSYYLSWAKKQWTWFQSSGMINAQHTINDGLNITTCKNNGGTVWSYNQGVIFGGLTELSKATHDNSYITTAKKIADAAIANLTVNGILHLLRQAVADLIPGSQFKGVFARNLQILQQASPEKRYATFLSDNANSIWANDRVGQSELSLIWSGPYIQPANASTQSSALDAIVGALATS
;
A
#
# COMPACT_ATOMS: atom_id res chain seq x y z
N MET A 1 72.85 -14.21 3.18
CA MET A 1 71.73 -14.76 2.39
C MET A 1 70.55 -14.92 3.33
N PHE A 2 69.38 -14.41 2.93
CA PHE A 2 68.09 -14.39 3.62
C PHE A 2 67.76 -13.18 4.54
N MET A 3 67.07 -12.25 3.86
CA MET A 3 66.13 -11.22 4.30
C MET A 3 65.30 -11.61 5.53
N HIS A 4 65.07 -10.64 6.42
CA HIS A 4 63.85 -10.57 7.22
C HIS A 4 63.27 -9.16 7.10
N SER A 5 62.05 -9.12 6.56
CA SER A 5 61.29 -7.94 6.17
C SER A 5 60.77 -7.16 7.37
N CYS A 6 60.82 -5.83 7.28
CA CYS A 6 60.05 -4.92 8.13
C CYS A 6 58.55 -5.10 7.82
N LEU A 7 57.77 -5.57 8.80
CA LEU A 7 56.31 -5.43 8.77
C LEU A 7 55.95 -4.03 9.30
N VAL A 8 55.54 -3.16 8.40
CA VAL A 8 54.83 -1.92 8.75
C VAL A 8 53.38 -2.32 9.04
N ALA A 9 53.00 -2.26 10.32
CA ALA A 9 51.61 -2.39 10.72
C ALA A 9 50.86 -1.10 10.34
N GLY A 10 50.22 -1.10 9.18
CA GLY A 10 49.25 -0.06 8.82
C GLY A 10 48.01 -0.20 9.70
N LEU A 11 47.81 0.75 10.62
CA LEU A 11 46.51 0.99 11.23
C LEU A 11 45.52 1.36 10.11
N LEU A 12 44.73 0.38 9.66
CA LEU A 12 43.46 0.68 9.02
C LEU A 12 42.54 1.23 10.11
N ALA A 13 42.52 2.55 10.22
CA ALA A 13 41.40 3.25 10.85
C ALA A 13 40.15 2.88 10.04
N SER A 14 39.43 1.87 10.52
CA SER A 14 38.04 1.64 10.14
C SER A 14 37.29 2.91 10.51
N GLY A 15 37.10 3.77 9.51
CA GLY A 15 36.26 4.95 9.63
C GLY A 15 34.91 4.49 10.15
N ILE A 16 34.58 4.93 11.36
CA ILE A 16 33.23 4.90 11.87
C ILE A 16 32.42 5.68 10.85
N ALA A 17 31.60 4.98 10.06
CA ALA A 17 30.62 5.64 9.22
C ALA A 17 29.76 6.50 10.14
N VAL A 18 29.90 7.81 9.98
CA VAL A 18 29.05 8.82 10.62
C VAL A 18 27.59 8.43 10.36
N PRO A 19 26.69 8.51 11.36
CA PRO A 19 25.33 8.04 11.17
C PRO A 19 24.69 8.79 9.99
N VAL A 20 24.01 8.05 9.13
CA VAL A 20 23.00 8.62 8.23
C VAL A 20 22.06 9.43 9.12
N ASN A 21 21.92 10.74 8.88
CA ASN A 21 20.97 11.54 9.65
C ASN A 21 19.61 10.86 9.52
N ALA A 22 19.04 10.46 10.66
CA ALA A 22 17.71 9.85 10.69
C ALA A 22 16.71 10.84 10.07
N VAL A 23 15.77 10.33 9.29
CA VAL A 23 14.68 11.16 8.75
C VAL A 23 13.95 11.89 9.88
N SER A 24 13.50 13.11 9.59
CA SER A 24 12.82 14.01 10.53
C SER A 24 11.42 14.39 10.03
N PHE A 25 10.62 15.01 10.89
CA PHE A 25 9.33 15.58 10.48
C PHE A 25 9.48 16.63 9.37
N ALA A 26 10.53 17.45 9.40
CA ALA A 26 10.80 18.42 8.32
C ALA A 26 11.05 17.73 6.96
N ASP A 27 11.66 16.55 6.97
CA ASP A 27 11.87 15.74 5.76
C ASP A 27 10.53 15.19 5.24
N ALA A 28 9.64 14.74 6.14
CA ALA A 28 8.30 14.29 5.78
C ALA A 28 7.41 15.43 5.27
N GLU A 29 7.45 16.61 5.91
CA GLU A 29 6.77 17.83 5.44
C GLU A 29 7.25 18.21 4.03
N ALA A 30 8.56 18.17 3.78
CA ALA A 30 9.12 18.41 2.45
C ALA A 30 8.60 17.38 1.43
N GLY A 31 8.60 16.08 1.77
CA GLY A 31 8.06 15.03 0.91
C GLY A 31 6.56 15.20 0.62
N TYR A 32 5.78 15.65 1.61
CA TYR A 32 4.37 16.01 1.45
C TYR A 32 4.19 17.20 0.50
N HIS A 33 4.97 18.27 0.66
CA HIS A 33 4.90 19.43 -0.22
C HIS A 33 5.19 19.07 -1.68
N THR A 34 6.14 18.16 -1.93
CA THR A 34 6.42 17.62 -3.26
C THR A 34 5.27 16.78 -3.79
N LEU A 35 4.66 15.92 -2.96
CA LEU A 35 3.47 15.16 -3.36
C LEU A 35 2.32 16.09 -3.78
N GLN A 36 2.17 17.23 -3.12
CA GLN A 36 1.14 18.21 -3.43
C GLN A 36 1.38 18.97 -4.74
N GLN A 37 2.61 19.00 -5.27
CA GLN A 37 2.90 19.54 -6.61
C GLN A 37 2.19 18.74 -7.71
N PHE A 38 1.93 17.45 -7.47
CA PHE A 38 1.23 16.57 -8.40
C PHE A 38 -0.30 16.58 -8.24
N TYR A 39 -0.83 17.25 -7.20
CA TYR A 39 -2.26 17.24 -6.91
C TYR A 39 -3.02 18.22 -7.81
N ASN A 40 -3.98 17.71 -8.58
CA ASN A 40 -4.82 18.52 -9.43
C ASN A 40 -6.09 18.94 -8.69
N GLN A 41 -6.12 20.21 -8.25
CA GLN A 41 -7.24 20.75 -7.49
C GLN A 41 -8.58 20.72 -8.25
N SER A 42 -8.56 20.80 -9.59
CA SER A 42 -9.79 20.86 -10.39
C SER A 42 -10.60 19.55 -10.35
N ILE A 43 -9.91 18.41 -10.23
CA ILE A 43 -10.50 17.07 -10.20
C ILE A 43 -10.32 16.37 -8.84
N GLY A 44 -9.51 16.94 -7.94
CA GLY A 44 -9.27 16.40 -6.61
C GLY A 44 -8.50 15.08 -6.61
N LEU A 45 -7.57 14.90 -7.55
CA LEU A 45 -6.80 13.67 -7.74
C LEU A 45 -5.34 14.00 -8.10
N TRP A 46 -4.45 13.03 -7.96
CA TRP A 46 -3.04 13.13 -8.40
C TRP A 46 -2.85 12.75 -9.89
N ILE A 47 -3.91 12.93 -10.69
CA ILE A 47 -3.93 12.70 -12.13
C ILE A 47 -3.50 13.98 -12.86
N PRO A 48 -2.62 13.93 -13.87
CA PRO A 48 -2.16 12.74 -14.61
C PRO A 48 -0.84 12.12 -14.13
N SER A 49 -0.32 12.54 -12.97
CA SER A 49 0.95 12.01 -12.44
C SER A 49 0.85 10.53 -12.05
N THR A 50 -0.32 10.12 -11.56
CA THR A 50 -0.67 8.71 -11.31
C THR A 50 -2.14 8.45 -11.63
N GLY A 51 -2.66 7.28 -11.23
CA GLY A 51 -4.02 6.80 -11.51
C GLY A 51 -5.05 6.98 -10.40
N TRP A 52 -6.23 6.41 -10.62
CA TRP A 52 -7.40 6.47 -9.72
C TRP A 52 -7.13 5.83 -8.34
N TRP A 53 -6.82 4.53 -8.30
CA TRP A 53 -6.55 3.84 -7.03
C TRP A 53 -5.24 4.29 -6.40
N ASN A 54 -4.28 4.72 -7.21
CA ASN A 54 -3.05 5.30 -6.71
C ASN A 54 -3.29 6.62 -5.97
N SER A 55 -4.28 7.41 -6.42
CA SER A 55 -4.69 8.64 -5.73
C SER A 55 -5.29 8.36 -4.35
N ALA A 56 -5.98 7.22 -4.15
CA ALA A 56 -6.43 6.80 -2.82
C ALA A 56 -5.24 6.52 -1.89
N ASN A 57 -4.18 5.90 -2.41
CA ASN A 57 -2.95 5.66 -1.66
C ASN A 57 -2.18 6.96 -1.34
N CYS A 58 -2.20 7.96 -2.23
CA CYS A 58 -1.71 9.31 -1.93
C CYS A 58 -2.50 9.96 -0.79
N LEU A 59 -3.84 9.84 -0.82
CA LEU A 59 -4.69 10.38 0.26
C LEU A 59 -4.41 9.69 1.60
N THR A 60 -4.17 8.38 1.58
CA THR A 60 -3.89 7.57 2.78
C THR A 60 -2.61 8.03 3.47
N VAL A 61 -1.49 8.13 2.75
CA VAL A 61 -0.23 8.59 3.36
C VAL A 61 -0.32 10.03 3.89
N ILE A 62 -1.12 10.89 3.25
CA ILE A 62 -1.39 12.24 3.75
C ILE A 62 -2.18 12.20 5.07
N ALA A 63 -3.14 11.29 5.20
CA ALA A 63 -3.88 11.08 6.44
C ALA A 63 -2.98 10.51 7.55
N ASP A 64 -2.13 9.54 7.22
CA ASP A 64 -1.19 8.95 8.18
C ASP A 64 -0.18 9.97 8.69
N LEU A 65 0.38 10.81 7.80
CA LEU A 65 1.25 11.92 8.20
C LEU A 65 0.49 12.97 9.03
N ALA A 66 -0.73 13.33 8.62
CA ALA A 66 -1.59 14.25 9.38
C ALA A 66 -1.99 13.71 10.77
N ALA A 67 -1.92 12.40 11.00
CA ALA A 67 -2.17 11.82 12.32
C ALA A 67 -1.01 12.08 13.30
N ILE A 68 0.21 12.26 12.79
CA ILE A 68 1.43 12.46 13.59
C ILE A 68 2.03 13.87 13.47
N ASP A 69 1.56 14.69 12.51
CA ASP A 69 2.06 16.03 12.23
C ASP A 69 0.92 17.04 12.16
N SER A 70 0.90 18.00 13.10
CA SER A 70 -0.16 19.02 13.18
C SER A 70 -0.12 20.05 12.05
N THR A 71 1.07 20.32 11.48
CA THR A 71 1.24 21.26 10.36
C THR A 71 0.61 20.67 9.11
N VAL A 72 0.96 19.42 8.80
CA VAL A 72 0.37 18.69 7.67
C VAL A 72 -1.12 18.46 7.88
N LYS A 73 -1.55 18.17 9.12
CA LYS A 73 -2.98 18.06 9.46
C LYS A 73 -3.79 19.28 9.06
N ALA A 74 -3.32 20.49 9.40
CA ALA A 74 -4.04 21.71 9.07
C ALA A 74 -4.18 21.90 7.55
N GLN A 75 -3.15 21.53 6.78
CA GLN A 75 -3.12 21.68 5.32
C GLN A 75 -3.97 20.60 4.61
N SER A 76 -3.98 19.37 5.12
CA SER A 76 -4.63 18.22 4.50
C SER A 76 -6.16 18.25 4.57
N LEU A 77 -6.77 18.99 5.50
CA LEU A 77 -8.24 19.14 5.58
C LEU A 77 -8.86 19.62 4.26
N SER A 78 -8.19 20.57 3.59
CA SER A 78 -8.64 21.10 2.29
C SER A 78 -8.52 20.05 1.18
N VAL A 79 -7.49 19.20 1.25
CA VAL A 79 -7.21 18.11 0.31
C VAL A 79 -8.28 17.03 0.44
N PHE A 80 -8.59 16.59 1.65
CA PHE A 80 -9.64 15.59 1.91
C PHE A 80 -11.01 16.08 1.42
N SER A 81 -11.37 17.32 1.77
CA SER A 81 -12.66 17.93 1.37
C SER A 81 -12.76 18.09 -0.15
N ASN A 82 -11.69 18.55 -0.82
CA ASN A 82 -11.69 18.73 -2.27
C ASN A 82 -11.70 17.39 -3.01
N THR A 83 -10.87 16.43 -2.58
CA THR A 83 -10.86 15.07 -3.13
C THR A 83 -12.24 14.46 -3.02
N PHE A 84 -12.86 14.52 -1.83
CA PHE A 84 -14.19 13.99 -1.62
C PHE A 84 -15.18 14.58 -2.64
N LYS A 85 -15.24 15.91 -2.77
CA LYS A 85 -16.20 16.58 -3.65
C LYS A 85 -15.94 16.36 -5.14
N LYS A 86 -14.68 16.37 -5.57
CA LYS A 86 -14.31 16.40 -6.99
C LYS A 86 -14.06 15.01 -7.57
N ALA A 87 -13.36 14.15 -6.83
CA ALA A 87 -13.03 12.81 -7.31
C ALA A 87 -14.28 11.93 -7.43
N GLN A 88 -15.27 12.11 -6.55
CA GLN A 88 -16.46 11.25 -6.51
C GLN A 88 -17.36 11.34 -7.76
N VAL A 89 -17.16 12.38 -8.57
CA VAL A 89 -17.86 12.60 -9.86
C VAL A 89 -16.89 12.54 -11.05
N TYR A 90 -15.65 12.12 -10.82
CA TYR A 90 -14.64 12.04 -11.86
C TYR A 90 -15.01 10.93 -12.85
N ASN A 91 -14.82 11.22 -14.14
CA ASN A 91 -15.18 10.30 -15.19
C ASN A 91 -14.01 9.36 -15.49
N LEU A 92 -14.18 8.09 -15.14
CA LEU A 92 -13.16 7.07 -15.38
C LEU A 92 -13.33 6.46 -16.75
N GLN A 93 -12.38 6.75 -17.64
CA GLN A 93 -12.15 5.95 -18.84
C GLN A 93 -10.90 5.12 -18.61
N MET A 94 -11.05 3.96 -17.96
CA MET A 94 -9.93 3.09 -17.62
C MET A 94 -10.26 1.61 -17.76
N GLN A 95 -9.22 0.80 -17.91
CA GLN A 95 -9.31 -0.66 -17.86
C GLN A 95 -8.05 -1.21 -17.21
N LYS A 96 -8.21 -2.18 -16.31
CA LYS A 96 -7.11 -2.97 -15.78
C LYS A 96 -6.95 -4.29 -16.51
N VAL A 97 -5.71 -4.77 -16.53
CA VAL A 97 -5.37 -6.11 -17.00
C VAL A 97 -4.32 -6.75 -16.10
N VAL A 98 -4.31 -8.08 -16.07
CA VAL A 98 -3.26 -8.85 -15.40
C VAL A 98 -2.10 -9.04 -16.38
N GLY A 99 -0.98 -8.39 -16.09
CA GLY A 99 0.25 -8.46 -16.88
C GLY A 99 1.16 -9.64 -16.49
N ALA A 100 2.40 -9.60 -16.98
CA ALA A 100 3.41 -10.59 -16.65
C ALA A 100 3.65 -10.66 -15.13
N GLY A 101 3.85 -11.89 -14.62
CA GLY A 101 4.01 -12.11 -13.18
C GLY A 101 2.79 -11.69 -12.36
N TYR A 102 1.60 -11.62 -12.94
CA TYR A 102 0.38 -11.12 -12.30
C TYR A 102 0.41 -9.64 -11.89
N MET A 103 1.30 -8.83 -12.48
CA MET A 103 1.32 -7.38 -12.23
C MET A 103 0.03 -6.73 -12.73
N PRO A 104 -0.76 -6.05 -11.89
CA PRO A 104 -1.92 -5.30 -12.36
C PRO A 104 -1.47 -4.06 -13.13
N TRP A 105 -1.89 -3.95 -14.38
CA TRP A 105 -1.73 -2.74 -15.19
C TRP A 105 -3.05 -1.99 -15.25
N THR A 106 -3.01 -0.67 -15.19
CA THR A 106 -4.16 0.18 -15.50
C THR A 106 -3.84 1.06 -16.70
N TYR A 107 -4.74 1.04 -17.69
CA TYR A 107 -4.69 1.94 -18.83
C TYR A 107 -5.79 2.99 -18.74
N TYR A 108 -5.47 4.21 -19.15
CA TYR A 108 -6.36 5.37 -19.11
C TYR A 108 -6.59 5.96 -20.50
N GLY A 109 -7.79 6.49 -20.72
CA GLY A 109 -8.19 7.08 -21.99
C GLY A 109 -7.61 8.48 -22.24
N HIS A 110 -7.17 9.15 -21.18
CA HIS A 110 -6.82 10.57 -21.19
C HIS A 110 -5.39 10.87 -20.69
N HIS A 111 -4.66 9.88 -20.19
CA HIS A 111 -3.29 10.05 -19.70
C HIS A 111 -2.53 8.71 -19.66
N TRP A 112 -1.23 8.76 -19.38
CA TRP A 112 -0.39 7.58 -19.31
C TRP A 112 -0.64 6.76 -18.02
N PRO A 113 -0.59 5.41 -18.05
CA PRO A 113 -0.41 4.56 -19.23
C PRO A 113 -1.61 4.63 -20.18
N ASN A 114 -1.37 4.96 -21.44
CA ASN A 114 -2.44 5.03 -22.44
C ASN A 114 -2.80 3.62 -22.92
N PHE A 115 -4.04 3.42 -23.35
CA PHE A 115 -4.45 2.20 -24.04
C PHE A 115 -3.51 1.87 -25.23
N PRO A 116 -3.05 0.61 -25.37
CA PRO A 116 -2.24 0.20 -26.51
C PRO A 116 -2.96 0.43 -27.86
N PRO A 117 -2.23 0.65 -28.96
CA PRO A 117 -2.83 0.77 -30.28
C PRO A 117 -3.72 -0.42 -30.63
N GLY A 118 -4.93 -0.16 -31.14
CA GLY A 118 -5.91 -1.19 -31.52
C GLY A 118 -6.78 -1.73 -30.38
N TRP A 119 -6.52 -1.35 -29.12
CA TRP A 119 -7.40 -1.73 -28.01
C TRP A 119 -8.69 -0.90 -28.01
N HIS A 120 -9.79 -1.55 -27.67
CA HIS A 120 -11.06 -0.86 -27.44
C HIS A 120 -10.93 0.01 -26.18
N LYS A 121 -11.18 1.31 -26.33
CA LYS A 121 -11.27 2.22 -25.19
C LYS A 121 -12.69 2.12 -24.63
N PRO A 122 -12.88 1.77 -23.35
CA PRO A 122 -14.21 1.71 -22.74
C PRO A 122 -14.88 3.07 -22.80
N SER A 123 -16.21 3.10 -22.79
CA SER A 123 -16.93 4.37 -22.62
C SER A 123 -16.58 4.99 -21.27
N PRO A 124 -16.49 6.33 -21.18
CA PRO A 124 -16.31 6.98 -19.90
C PRO A 124 -17.44 6.60 -18.93
N HIS A 125 -17.08 6.12 -17.74
CA HIS A 125 -18.00 5.77 -16.67
C HIS A 125 -17.84 6.77 -15.53
N GLN A 126 -18.88 7.57 -15.24
CA GLN A 126 -18.89 8.39 -14.03
C GLN A 126 -18.90 7.48 -12.82
N THR A 127 -17.97 7.69 -11.89
CA THR A 127 -17.96 6.96 -10.62
C THR A 127 -19.28 7.20 -9.88
N ASN A 128 -19.90 6.14 -9.37
CA ASN A 128 -21.01 6.30 -8.43
C ASN A 128 -20.39 6.52 -7.04
N GLY A 129 -19.98 7.76 -6.77
CA GLY A 129 -19.15 8.06 -5.61
C GLY A 129 -17.72 7.57 -5.84
N PHE A 130 -17.27 6.58 -5.08
CA PHE A 130 -15.91 6.01 -5.19
C PHE A 130 -15.90 4.57 -5.72
N LEU A 131 -17.03 4.13 -6.27
CA LEU A 131 -17.19 2.82 -6.90
C LEU A 131 -16.72 2.83 -8.35
N ASN A 132 -16.10 1.74 -8.80
CA ASN A 132 -15.72 1.53 -10.20
C ASN A 132 -15.86 0.05 -10.61
N SER A 133 -15.18 -0.42 -11.66
CA SER A 133 -15.29 -1.81 -12.12
C SER A 133 -14.39 -2.81 -11.38
N TYR A 134 -13.61 -2.36 -10.40
CA TYR A 134 -12.55 -3.14 -9.75
C TYR A 134 -12.66 -3.05 -8.23
N TYR A 135 -12.89 -4.18 -7.57
CA TYR A 135 -13.11 -4.21 -6.12
C TYR A 135 -11.86 -3.85 -5.31
N ASP A 136 -10.66 -4.05 -5.86
CA ASP A 136 -9.42 -3.60 -5.22
C ASP A 136 -9.32 -2.06 -5.22
N ASP A 137 -9.64 -1.39 -6.33
CA ASP A 137 -9.71 0.09 -6.40
C ASP A 137 -10.65 0.66 -5.35
N GLU A 138 -11.81 0.04 -5.19
CA GLU A 138 -12.81 0.40 -4.19
C GLU A 138 -12.24 0.23 -2.77
N GLY A 139 -11.62 -0.91 -2.48
CA GLY A 139 -10.96 -1.18 -1.20
C GLY A 139 -9.91 -0.13 -0.83
N TRP A 140 -9.09 0.32 -1.78
CA TRP A 140 -8.12 1.39 -1.56
C TRP A 140 -8.78 2.71 -1.15
N TRP A 141 -9.89 3.08 -1.80
CA TRP A 141 -10.65 4.28 -1.42
C TRP A 141 -11.33 4.14 -0.06
N ALA A 142 -11.84 2.95 0.29
CA ALA A 142 -12.42 2.72 1.61
C ALA A 142 -11.39 2.94 2.72
N LEU A 143 -10.19 2.37 2.59
CA LEU A 143 -9.10 2.59 3.55
C LEU A 143 -8.68 4.06 3.61
N ALA A 144 -8.58 4.75 2.47
CA ALA A 144 -8.25 6.17 2.42
C ALA A 144 -9.28 7.03 3.17
N TRP A 145 -10.57 6.73 3.02
CA TRP A 145 -11.64 7.44 3.72
C TRP A 145 -11.72 7.09 5.21
N ILE A 146 -11.36 5.87 5.59
CA ILE A 146 -11.20 5.50 7.01
C ILE A 146 -10.05 6.30 7.64
N ALA A 147 -8.90 6.39 6.98
CA ALA A 147 -7.76 7.17 7.46
C ALA A 147 -8.12 8.67 7.58
N ALA A 148 -8.79 9.25 6.58
CA ALA A 148 -9.28 10.62 6.65
C ALA A 148 -10.32 10.83 7.76
N TYR A 149 -11.17 9.84 8.05
CA TYR A 149 -12.08 9.88 9.18
C TYR A 149 -11.32 9.90 10.51
N ASP A 150 -10.30 9.08 10.68
CA ASP A 150 -9.50 9.03 11.92
C ASP A 150 -8.82 10.38 12.23
N VAL A 151 -8.42 11.13 11.19
CA VAL A 151 -7.82 12.47 11.34
C VAL A 151 -8.86 13.55 11.68
N THR A 152 -10.04 13.47 11.07
CA THR A 152 -11.01 14.60 11.02
C THR A 152 -12.25 14.42 11.87
N GLY A 153 -12.61 13.18 12.21
CA GLY A 153 -13.90 12.83 12.79
C GLY A 153 -15.10 13.02 11.84
N ASN A 154 -14.89 13.37 10.57
CA ASN A 154 -15.98 13.63 9.64
C ASN A 154 -16.67 12.33 9.21
N ARG A 155 -17.89 12.11 9.73
CA ARG A 155 -18.69 10.91 9.47
C ARG A 155 -19.00 10.67 8.00
N GLN A 156 -18.97 11.67 7.13
CA GLN A 156 -19.17 11.45 5.69
C GLN A 156 -18.10 10.52 5.09
N TYR A 157 -16.84 10.66 5.51
CA TYR A 157 -15.76 9.80 5.03
C TYR A 157 -15.98 8.35 5.46
N LEU A 158 -16.29 8.12 6.74
CA LEU A 158 -16.58 6.77 7.20
C LEU A 158 -17.82 6.18 6.52
N SER A 159 -18.91 6.94 6.35
CA SER A 159 -20.10 6.47 5.64
C SER A 159 -19.83 6.09 4.18
N THR A 160 -18.86 6.75 3.53
CA THR A 160 -18.41 6.37 2.19
C THR A 160 -17.66 5.03 2.23
N ALA A 161 -16.77 4.82 3.19
CA ALA A 161 -16.12 3.51 3.38
C ALA A 161 -17.12 2.39 3.70
N GLU A 162 -18.16 2.67 4.50
CA GLU A 162 -19.25 1.72 4.75
C GLU A 162 -20.00 1.36 3.46
N SER A 163 -20.30 2.35 2.60
CA SER A 163 -20.97 2.12 1.31
C SER A 163 -20.10 1.27 0.37
N ILE A 164 -18.80 1.54 0.33
CA ILE A 164 -17.85 0.74 -0.48
C ILE A 164 -17.80 -0.71 0.03
N PHE A 165 -17.70 -0.91 1.34
CA PHE A 165 -17.73 -2.25 1.94
C PHE A 165 -18.97 -3.04 1.52
N GLU A 166 -20.14 -2.40 1.44
CA GLU A 166 -21.35 -3.06 0.99
C GLU A 166 -21.31 -3.50 -0.48
N ASP A 167 -20.65 -2.76 -1.38
CA ASP A 167 -20.42 -3.17 -2.78
C ASP A 167 -19.48 -4.38 -2.86
N MET A 168 -18.34 -4.33 -2.14
CA MET A 168 -17.40 -5.46 -2.07
C MET A 168 -18.07 -6.72 -1.50
N LYS A 169 -18.84 -6.57 -0.40
CA LYS A 169 -19.59 -7.67 0.21
C LYS A 169 -20.64 -8.24 -0.75
N ALA A 170 -21.26 -7.45 -1.61
CA ALA A 170 -22.21 -7.96 -2.60
C ALA A 170 -21.58 -8.95 -3.60
N ALA A 171 -20.25 -8.90 -3.81
CA ALA A 171 -19.52 -9.89 -4.60
C ALA A 171 -19.22 -11.19 -3.84
N SER A 172 -19.29 -11.20 -2.50
CA SER A 172 -19.00 -12.36 -1.67
C SER A 172 -19.92 -13.53 -2.02
N GLY A 173 -19.33 -14.72 -2.15
CA GLY A 173 -20.08 -15.95 -2.43
C GLY A 173 -20.54 -16.10 -3.89
N THR A 174 -20.11 -15.19 -4.77
CA THR A 174 -20.41 -15.26 -6.22
C THR A 174 -19.27 -15.84 -7.05
N THR A 175 -18.15 -16.18 -6.42
CA THR A 175 -16.98 -16.79 -7.09
C THR A 175 -17.08 -18.32 -7.11
N PRO A 176 -16.43 -19.00 -8.07
CA PRO A 176 -16.32 -20.47 -8.04
C PRO A 176 -15.52 -21.00 -6.85
N CYS A 177 -14.76 -20.14 -6.15
CA CYS A 177 -13.93 -20.52 -5.02
C CYS A 177 -14.63 -20.46 -3.66
N GLY A 178 -15.94 -20.21 -3.68
CA GLY A 178 -16.83 -20.37 -2.53
C GLY A 178 -16.49 -19.47 -1.34
N GLY A 179 -17.15 -19.75 -0.21
CA GLY A 179 -16.98 -18.97 1.01
C GLY A 179 -17.29 -17.49 0.81
N THR A 180 -16.44 -16.62 1.35
CA THR A 180 -16.57 -15.16 1.22
C THR A 180 -15.66 -14.56 0.15
N ALA A 181 -15.01 -15.39 -0.65
CA ALA A 181 -14.20 -14.96 -1.78
C ALA A 181 -14.93 -13.90 -2.62
N ILE A 182 -14.22 -12.84 -2.98
CA ILE A 182 -14.68 -11.84 -3.94
C ILE A 182 -13.84 -11.88 -5.22
N TRP A 183 -14.47 -11.43 -6.31
CA TRP A 183 -13.78 -11.20 -7.58
C TRP A 183 -12.85 -9.99 -7.48
N TRP A 184 -11.85 -9.95 -8.35
CA TRP A 184 -11.02 -8.76 -8.55
C TRP A 184 -11.80 -7.64 -9.25
N ASP A 185 -12.64 -8.00 -10.22
CA ASP A 185 -13.42 -7.08 -11.03
C ASP A 185 -14.88 -7.52 -11.17
N LYS A 186 -15.72 -6.58 -11.61
CA LYS A 186 -17.16 -6.81 -11.83
C LYS A 186 -17.44 -7.72 -13.02
N ASP A 187 -16.48 -7.84 -13.94
CA ASP A 187 -16.48 -8.77 -15.07
C ASP A 187 -16.12 -10.21 -14.69
N LYS A 188 -15.76 -10.46 -13.42
CA LYS A 188 -15.53 -11.78 -12.84
C LYS A 188 -14.39 -12.54 -13.51
N THR A 189 -13.30 -11.85 -13.79
CA THR A 189 -12.16 -12.39 -14.54
C THR A 189 -11.16 -13.12 -13.65
N TYR A 190 -11.06 -12.74 -12.38
CA TYR A 190 -10.00 -13.24 -11.51
C TYR A 190 -10.37 -13.19 -10.02
N VAL A 191 -9.83 -14.11 -9.21
CA VAL A 191 -9.91 -14.11 -7.74
C VAL A 191 -8.47 -13.99 -7.22
N ASN A 192 -8.10 -12.79 -6.79
CA ASN A 192 -6.74 -12.49 -6.33
C ASN A 192 -6.69 -12.14 -4.84
N ALA A 193 -5.47 -12.18 -4.30
CA ALA A 193 -5.17 -11.87 -2.92
C ALA A 193 -5.61 -10.45 -2.59
N ILE A 194 -5.19 -9.46 -3.40
CA ILE A 194 -5.37 -8.05 -3.05
C ILE A 194 -6.83 -7.64 -2.84
N ALA A 195 -7.77 -8.03 -3.71
CA ALA A 195 -9.18 -7.68 -3.52
C ALA A 195 -9.72 -8.29 -2.22
N ASN A 196 -9.33 -9.53 -1.93
CA ASN A 196 -9.78 -10.26 -0.75
C ASN A 196 -9.12 -9.79 0.55
N GLU A 197 -7.87 -9.35 0.50
CA GLU A 197 -7.14 -8.72 1.60
C GLU A 197 -7.74 -7.37 1.94
N LEU A 198 -8.02 -6.53 0.93
CA LEU A 198 -8.67 -5.24 1.14
C LEU A 198 -10.08 -5.40 1.69
N PHE A 199 -10.83 -6.41 1.25
CA PHE A 199 -12.15 -6.69 1.80
C PHE A 199 -12.06 -7.04 3.29
N LEU A 200 -11.08 -7.86 3.68
CA LEU A 200 -10.80 -8.17 5.09
C LEU A 200 -10.40 -6.92 5.86
N ASP A 201 -9.48 -6.14 5.32
CA ASP A 201 -8.87 -4.98 5.97
C ASP A 201 -9.92 -3.89 6.24
N VAL A 202 -10.72 -3.56 5.22
CA VAL A 202 -11.86 -2.63 5.36
C VAL A 202 -12.85 -3.15 6.41
N ALA A 203 -13.21 -4.43 6.38
CA ALA A 203 -14.12 -5.01 7.38
C ALA A 203 -13.56 -4.90 8.81
N ALA A 204 -12.26 -5.16 8.99
CA ALA A 204 -11.59 -5.10 10.28
C ALA A 204 -11.49 -3.66 10.81
N HIS A 205 -11.12 -2.70 9.95
CA HIS A 205 -11.12 -1.29 10.32
C HIS A 205 -12.52 -0.78 10.70
N LEU A 206 -13.55 -1.16 9.94
CA LEU A 206 -14.94 -0.81 10.23
C LEU A 206 -15.46 -1.51 11.50
N ALA A 207 -14.96 -2.69 11.87
CA ALA A 207 -15.29 -3.33 13.14
C ALA A 207 -14.86 -2.48 14.35
N ASN A 208 -13.81 -1.67 14.23
CA ASN A 208 -13.35 -0.76 15.29
C ASN A 208 -13.98 0.64 15.24
N ARG A 209 -14.65 1.02 14.14
CA ARG A 209 -15.13 2.40 13.88
C ARG A 209 -16.62 2.51 13.57
N GLY A 210 -17.28 1.39 13.31
CA GLY A 210 -18.67 1.29 12.82
C GLY A 210 -19.76 1.61 13.84
N GLY A 211 -19.41 1.94 15.09
CA GLY A 211 -20.37 2.27 16.14
C GLY A 211 -21.34 1.10 16.38
N SER A 212 -22.64 1.34 16.18
CA SER A 212 -23.68 0.30 16.33
C SER A 212 -23.57 -0.85 15.32
N LYS A 213 -22.84 -0.67 14.20
CA LYS A 213 -22.61 -1.72 13.19
C LYS A 213 -21.30 -2.51 13.41
N SER A 214 -20.55 -2.23 14.48
CA SER A 214 -19.23 -2.84 14.74
C SER A 214 -19.27 -4.38 14.73
N SER A 215 -20.28 -4.98 15.36
CA SER A 215 -20.44 -6.45 15.40
C SER A 215 -20.74 -7.06 14.02
N TYR A 216 -21.42 -6.31 13.14
CA TYR A 216 -21.70 -6.72 11.78
C TYR A 216 -20.42 -6.78 10.94
N TYR A 217 -19.60 -5.73 10.97
CA TYR A 217 -18.31 -5.72 10.28
C TYR A 217 -17.34 -6.74 10.85
N LEU A 218 -17.29 -6.90 12.18
CA LEU A 218 -16.48 -7.93 12.84
C LEU A 218 -16.83 -9.35 12.37
N SER A 219 -18.13 -9.64 12.21
CA SER A 219 -18.59 -10.93 11.69
C SER A 219 -18.07 -11.20 10.28
N TRP A 220 -18.10 -10.18 9.41
CA TRP A 220 -17.55 -10.28 8.06
C TRP A 220 -16.03 -10.40 8.03
N ALA A 221 -15.32 -9.61 8.83
CA ALA A 221 -13.87 -9.71 8.94
C ALA A 221 -13.43 -11.12 9.37
N LYS A 222 -14.09 -11.72 10.38
CA LYS A 222 -13.81 -13.10 10.80
C LYS A 222 -14.07 -14.14 9.71
N LYS A 223 -15.19 -14.01 9.00
CA LYS A 223 -15.53 -14.92 7.88
C LYS A 223 -14.50 -14.80 6.76
N GLN A 224 -14.16 -13.57 6.38
CA GLN A 224 -13.20 -13.31 5.32
C GLN A 224 -11.80 -13.80 5.69
N TRP A 225 -11.35 -13.58 6.92
CA TRP A 225 -10.08 -14.13 7.37
C TRP A 225 -10.09 -15.66 7.36
N THR A 226 -11.16 -16.30 7.84
CA THR A 226 -11.32 -17.77 7.83
C THR A 226 -11.21 -18.32 6.40
N TRP A 227 -11.84 -17.66 5.42
CA TRP A 227 -11.71 -18.03 4.02
C TRP A 227 -10.29 -17.77 3.51
N PHE A 228 -9.73 -16.59 3.76
CA PHE A 228 -8.42 -16.21 3.24
C PHE A 228 -7.32 -17.15 3.72
N GLN A 229 -7.30 -17.49 5.02
CA GLN A 229 -6.33 -18.45 5.57
C GLN A 229 -6.46 -19.86 4.99
N SER A 230 -7.65 -20.24 4.51
CA SER A 230 -7.93 -21.57 3.94
C SER A 230 -7.83 -21.63 2.42
N SER A 231 -7.73 -20.48 1.75
CA SER A 231 -7.58 -20.36 0.29
C SER A 231 -6.31 -21.03 -0.26
N GLY A 232 -5.28 -21.17 0.59
CA GLY A 232 -3.96 -21.64 0.20
C GLY A 232 -3.05 -20.55 -0.39
N MET A 233 -3.49 -19.29 -0.49
CA MET A 233 -2.65 -18.19 -0.99
C MET A 233 -1.48 -17.85 -0.05
N ILE A 234 -1.64 -18.03 1.26
CA ILE A 234 -0.52 -18.07 2.21
C ILE A 234 0.22 -19.39 1.97
N ASN A 235 1.39 -19.32 1.36
CA ASN A 235 2.17 -20.48 0.94
C ASN A 235 3.04 -21.06 2.06
N ALA A 236 3.76 -22.14 1.74
CA ALA A 236 4.62 -22.84 2.68
C ALA A 236 5.80 -22.00 3.19
N GLN A 237 6.15 -20.90 2.49
CA GLN A 237 7.17 -19.94 2.91
C GLN A 237 6.60 -18.83 3.80
N HIS A 238 5.32 -18.90 4.17
CA HIS A 238 4.60 -17.86 4.90
C HIS A 238 4.55 -16.51 4.15
N THR A 239 4.59 -16.56 2.82
CA THR A 239 4.33 -15.40 1.96
C THR A 239 3.03 -15.63 1.18
N ILE A 240 2.49 -14.57 0.60
CA ILE A 240 1.22 -14.59 -0.10
C ILE A 240 1.47 -14.50 -1.60
N ASN A 241 1.03 -15.54 -2.32
CA ASN A 241 0.99 -15.54 -3.79
C ASN A 241 -0.21 -14.73 -4.29
N ASP A 242 -0.12 -14.27 -5.54
CA ASP A 242 -1.04 -13.29 -6.10
C ASP A 242 -2.52 -13.71 -6.12
N GLY A 243 -2.86 -15.00 -6.28
CA GLY A 243 -4.26 -15.37 -6.36
C GLY A 243 -4.56 -16.85 -6.55
N LEU A 244 -5.77 -17.11 -7.06
CA LEU A 244 -6.28 -18.46 -7.27
C LEU A 244 -6.53 -18.73 -8.75
N ASN A 245 -6.29 -19.98 -9.17
CA ASN A 245 -6.82 -20.48 -10.43
C ASN A 245 -8.34 -20.66 -10.28
N ILE A 246 -9.15 -19.90 -11.03
CA ILE A 246 -10.61 -19.86 -10.88
C ILE A 246 -11.34 -21.16 -11.25
N THR A 247 -10.67 -22.10 -11.92
CA THR A 247 -11.23 -23.42 -12.27
C THR A 247 -11.00 -24.44 -11.16
N THR A 248 -9.84 -24.40 -10.51
CA THR A 248 -9.44 -25.39 -9.49
C THR A 248 -9.53 -24.86 -8.06
N CYS A 249 -9.62 -23.53 -7.91
CA CYS A 249 -9.57 -22.80 -6.65
C CYS A 249 -8.35 -23.16 -5.79
N LYS A 250 -7.22 -23.41 -6.46
CA LYS A 250 -5.92 -23.59 -5.85
C LYS A 250 -5.06 -22.35 -6.06
N ASN A 251 -4.16 -22.11 -5.13
CA ASN A 251 -3.12 -21.11 -5.24
C ASN A 251 -2.42 -21.22 -6.60
N ASN A 252 -2.36 -20.11 -7.33
CA ASN A 252 -1.79 -20.03 -8.66
C ASN A 252 -0.26 -20.02 -8.68
N GLY A 253 0.40 -19.95 -7.52
CA GLY A 253 1.86 -19.83 -7.41
C GLY A 253 2.40 -18.51 -7.98
N GLY A 254 1.54 -17.50 -8.13
CA GLY A 254 1.86 -16.20 -8.72
C GLY A 254 2.82 -15.38 -7.86
N THR A 255 3.26 -14.25 -8.40
CA THR A 255 4.31 -13.45 -7.77
C THR A 255 3.96 -13.04 -6.34
N VAL A 256 4.97 -13.11 -5.46
CA VAL A 256 4.90 -12.58 -4.11
C VAL A 256 5.16 -11.08 -4.17
N TRP A 257 4.09 -10.29 -4.22
CA TRP A 257 4.16 -8.84 -4.23
C TRP A 257 4.15 -8.27 -2.82
N SER A 258 4.93 -7.20 -2.58
CA SER A 258 5.06 -6.60 -1.24
C SER A 258 3.73 -6.10 -0.66
N TYR A 259 2.84 -5.53 -1.49
CA TYR A 259 1.55 -5.03 -1.01
C TYR A 259 0.60 -6.11 -0.47
N ASN A 260 0.57 -7.31 -1.07
CA ASN A 260 -0.25 -8.41 -0.56
C ASN A 260 0.23 -8.82 0.85
N GLN A 261 1.56 -8.79 1.05
CA GLN A 261 2.12 -9.00 2.38
C GLN A 261 1.73 -7.86 3.31
N GLY A 262 1.77 -6.61 2.83
CA GLY A 262 1.41 -5.42 3.60
C GLY A 262 -0.03 -5.41 4.10
N VAL A 263 -1.02 -5.46 3.20
CA VAL A 263 -2.44 -5.27 3.54
C VAL A 263 -2.92 -6.28 4.59
N ILE A 264 -2.45 -7.52 4.54
CA ILE A 264 -2.84 -8.51 5.55
C ILE A 264 -2.37 -8.12 6.96
N PHE A 265 -1.26 -7.38 7.12
CA PHE A 265 -0.82 -6.92 8.44
C PHE A 265 -1.80 -5.92 9.04
N GLY A 266 -2.28 -4.96 8.25
CA GLY A 266 -3.29 -3.97 8.66
C GLY A 266 -4.57 -4.66 9.10
N GLY A 267 -5.12 -5.51 8.22
CA GLY A 267 -6.37 -6.20 8.49
C GLY A 267 -6.31 -7.13 9.71
N LEU A 268 -5.22 -7.89 9.86
CA LEU A 268 -5.05 -8.75 11.03
C LEU A 268 -4.80 -7.98 12.33
N THR A 269 -4.13 -6.82 12.25
CA THR A 269 -3.90 -5.96 13.41
C THR A 269 -5.22 -5.33 13.89
N GLU A 270 -6.03 -4.80 12.98
CA GLU A 270 -7.36 -4.27 13.31
C GLU A 270 -8.32 -5.38 13.77
N LEU A 271 -8.23 -6.59 13.20
CA LEU A 271 -9.00 -7.73 13.66
C LEU A 271 -8.58 -8.19 15.06
N SER A 272 -7.28 -8.19 15.37
CA SER A 272 -6.76 -8.42 16.73
C SER A 272 -7.31 -7.41 17.71
N LYS A 273 -7.33 -6.12 17.34
CA LYS A 273 -7.88 -5.04 18.17
C LYS A 273 -9.37 -5.25 18.44
N ALA A 274 -10.16 -5.60 17.42
CA ALA A 274 -11.60 -5.78 17.54
C ALA A 274 -12.01 -7.06 18.31
N THR A 275 -11.13 -8.06 18.37
CA THR A 275 -11.39 -9.35 19.02
C THR A 275 -10.70 -9.57 20.34
N HIS A 276 -9.65 -8.78 20.62
CA HIS A 276 -8.68 -9.02 21.69
C HIS A 276 -7.94 -10.36 21.58
N ASP A 277 -7.80 -10.90 20.37
CA ASP A 277 -7.11 -12.17 20.10
C ASP A 277 -5.76 -11.94 19.39
N ASN A 278 -4.67 -12.11 20.14
CA ASN A 278 -3.31 -11.90 19.65
C ASN A 278 -2.81 -12.97 18.64
N SER A 279 -3.59 -14.01 18.35
CA SER A 279 -3.22 -14.99 17.33
C SER A 279 -3.15 -14.36 15.92
N TYR A 280 -3.96 -13.32 15.66
CA TYR A 280 -3.89 -12.54 14.42
C TYR A 280 -2.57 -11.78 14.30
N ILE A 281 -2.12 -11.10 15.37
CA ILE A 281 -0.79 -10.45 15.42
C ILE A 281 0.33 -11.47 15.23
N THR A 282 0.23 -12.63 15.87
CA THR A 282 1.22 -13.70 15.72
C THR A 282 1.35 -14.15 14.26
N THR A 283 0.22 -14.25 13.55
CA THR A 283 0.18 -14.62 12.13
C THR A 283 0.74 -13.49 11.26
N ALA A 284 0.34 -12.24 11.51
CA ALA A 284 0.87 -11.07 10.79
C ALA A 284 2.39 -10.98 10.92
N LYS A 285 2.95 -11.19 12.12
CA LYS A 285 4.40 -11.20 12.36
C LYS A 285 5.12 -12.30 11.57
N LYS A 286 4.56 -13.51 11.49
CA LYS A 286 5.15 -14.60 10.68
C LYS A 286 5.23 -14.24 9.21
N ILE A 287 4.18 -13.62 8.66
CA ILE A 287 4.16 -13.19 7.26
C ILE A 287 5.12 -12.00 7.05
N ALA A 288 5.18 -11.06 7.99
CA ALA A 288 6.11 -9.93 7.93
C ALA A 288 7.58 -10.38 7.94
N ASP A 289 7.94 -11.27 8.87
CA ASP A 289 9.30 -11.83 8.96
C ASP A 289 9.68 -12.57 7.66
N ALA A 290 8.76 -13.37 7.10
CA ALA A 290 8.98 -14.06 5.84
C ALA A 290 9.10 -13.10 4.63
N ALA A 291 8.24 -12.08 4.56
CA ALA A 291 8.26 -11.09 3.49
C ALA A 291 9.56 -10.26 3.52
N ILE A 292 10.00 -9.79 4.70
CA ILE A 292 11.27 -9.07 4.87
C ILE A 292 12.44 -9.94 4.41
N ALA A 293 12.45 -11.22 4.79
CA ALA A 293 13.52 -12.13 4.38
C ALA A 293 13.59 -12.37 2.86
N ASN A 294 12.45 -12.35 2.16
CA ASN A 294 12.37 -12.68 0.73
C ASN A 294 12.41 -11.47 -0.21
N LEU A 295 11.94 -10.30 0.24
CA LEU A 295 11.71 -9.12 -0.61
C LEU A 295 12.75 -8.03 -0.42
N THR A 296 13.82 -8.29 0.33
CA THR A 296 14.86 -7.29 0.61
C THR A 296 16.19 -7.59 -0.08
N VAL A 297 16.94 -6.54 -0.37
CA VAL A 297 18.34 -6.60 -0.78
C VAL A 297 19.10 -5.66 0.13
N ASN A 298 20.09 -6.19 0.85
CA ASN A 298 20.85 -5.43 1.85
C ASN A 298 19.96 -4.71 2.88
N GLY A 299 18.85 -5.34 3.30
CA GLY A 299 17.92 -4.79 4.29
C GLY A 299 16.90 -3.78 3.76
N ILE A 300 17.05 -3.32 2.52
CA ILE A 300 16.11 -2.39 1.88
C ILE A 300 15.06 -3.18 1.09
N LEU A 301 13.81 -2.72 1.08
CA LEU A 301 12.70 -3.37 0.39
C LEU A 301 12.79 -3.15 -1.13
N HIS A 302 12.61 -4.22 -1.90
CA HIS A 302 12.57 -4.19 -3.36
C HIS A 302 11.28 -4.83 -3.87
N LEU A 303 10.80 -4.37 -5.03
CA LEU A 303 9.61 -4.94 -5.67
C LEU A 303 9.95 -6.29 -6.31
N LEU A 304 10.94 -6.33 -7.20
CA LEU A 304 11.57 -7.53 -7.76
C LEU A 304 12.97 -7.16 -8.31
N ARG A 305 13.79 -8.16 -8.65
CA ARG A 305 15.05 -8.00 -9.39
C ARG A 305 14.82 -7.88 -10.91
N GLN A 306 13.77 -7.17 -11.34
CA GLN A 306 13.41 -6.99 -12.76
C GLN A 306 13.79 -5.61 -13.28
N ALA A 307 13.68 -5.39 -14.59
CA ALA A 307 13.93 -4.11 -15.21
C ALA A 307 12.95 -3.04 -14.69
N VAL A 308 13.46 -1.82 -14.51
CA VAL A 308 12.73 -0.71 -13.88
C VAL A 308 11.38 -0.42 -14.54
N ALA A 309 11.28 -0.51 -15.88
CA ALA A 309 10.05 -0.23 -16.61
C ALA A 309 8.90 -1.18 -16.23
N ASP A 310 9.22 -2.43 -15.90
CA ASP A 310 8.24 -3.46 -15.55
C ASP A 310 7.69 -3.27 -14.11
N LEU A 311 8.34 -2.42 -13.31
CA LEU A 311 8.00 -2.18 -11.91
C LEU A 311 7.11 -0.95 -11.71
N ILE A 312 6.96 -0.08 -12.72
CA ILE A 312 6.23 1.19 -12.58
C ILE A 312 4.76 1.00 -12.14
N PRO A 313 3.98 0.02 -12.66
CA PRO A 313 2.61 -0.20 -12.19
C PRO A 313 2.54 -0.55 -10.70
N GLY A 314 3.57 -1.21 -10.17
CA GLY A 314 3.70 -1.60 -8.76
C GLY A 314 4.40 -0.56 -7.88
N SER A 315 4.61 0.67 -8.35
CA SER A 315 5.41 1.69 -7.66
C SER A 315 4.97 1.99 -6.22
N GLN A 316 3.68 1.83 -5.89
CA GLN A 316 3.15 2.01 -4.54
C GLN A 316 3.19 0.76 -3.64
N PHE A 317 3.53 -0.42 -4.16
CA PHE A 317 3.40 -1.65 -3.36
C PHE A 317 4.35 -1.68 -2.16
N LYS A 318 5.50 -1.01 -2.23
CA LYS A 318 6.44 -0.91 -1.10
C LYS A 318 5.92 0.02 -0.01
N GLY A 319 5.32 1.16 -0.38
CA GLY A 319 4.68 2.05 0.57
C GLY A 319 3.52 1.38 1.31
N VAL A 320 2.68 0.64 0.58
CA VAL A 320 1.60 -0.17 1.19
C VAL A 320 2.15 -1.19 2.20
N PHE A 321 3.30 -1.83 1.92
CA PHE A 321 3.96 -2.70 2.88
C PHE A 321 4.41 -1.93 4.12
N ALA A 322 5.12 -0.81 3.94
CA ALA A 322 5.68 -0.02 5.03
C ALA A 322 4.59 0.55 5.95
N ARG A 323 3.52 1.13 5.41
CA ARG A 323 2.42 1.69 6.21
C ARG A 323 1.72 0.63 7.07
N ASN A 324 1.55 -0.58 6.55
CA ASN A 324 0.89 -1.64 7.30
C ASN A 324 1.82 -2.30 8.32
N LEU A 325 3.13 -2.36 8.02
CA LEU A 325 4.13 -2.75 9.01
C LEU A 325 4.20 -1.74 10.16
N GLN A 326 4.05 -0.44 9.89
CA GLN A 326 3.91 0.59 10.93
C GLN A 326 2.70 0.30 11.84
N ILE A 327 1.53 0.01 11.27
CA ILE A 327 0.32 -0.34 12.06
C ILE A 327 0.59 -1.54 12.97
N LEU A 328 1.20 -2.61 12.43
CA LEU A 328 1.59 -3.79 13.21
C LEU A 328 2.61 -3.46 14.31
N GLN A 329 3.60 -2.63 13.99
CA GLN A 329 4.64 -2.19 14.93
C GLN A 329 4.06 -1.37 16.08
N GLN A 330 3.10 -0.48 15.81
CA GLN A 330 2.42 0.29 16.86
C GLN A 330 1.58 -0.60 17.78
N ALA A 331 0.92 -1.62 17.23
CA ALA A 331 0.10 -2.55 18.01
C ALA A 331 0.94 -3.55 18.82
N SER A 332 2.10 -3.97 18.31
CA SER A 332 2.96 -4.95 18.98
C SER A 332 4.44 -4.70 18.69
N PRO A 333 5.06 -3.74 19.40
CA PRO A 333 6.41 -3.25 19.11
C PRO A 333 7.48 -4.34 19.11
N GLU A 334 8.31 -4.32 18.06
CA GLU A 334 9.47 -5.18 17.87
C GLU A 334 10.63 -4.37 17.32
N LYS A 335 11.82 -4.50 17.92
CA LYS A 335 13.00 -3.75 17.48
C LYS A 335 13.31 -3.96 15.99
N ARG A 336 13.13 -5.19 15.49
CA ARG A 336 13.41 -5.55 14.09
C ARG A 336 12.54 -4.79 13.08
N TYR A 337 11.28 -4.50 13.39
CA TYR A 337 10.40 -3.75 12.49
C TYR A 337 10.67 -2.25 12.56
N ALA A 338 10.91 -1.71 13.76
CA ALA A 338 11.35 -0.32 13.90
C ALA A 338 12.66 -0.05 13.13
N THR A 339 13.66 -0.94 13.28
CA THR A 339 14.90 -0.87 12.50
C THR A 339 14.65 -0.97 11.01
N PHE A 340 13.82 -1.93 10.55
CA PHE A 340 13.49 -2.06 9.14
C PHE A 340 12.84 -0.80 8.54
N LEU A 341 11.86 -0.21 9.24
CA LEU A 341 11.21 1.04 8.81
C LEU A 341 12.21 2.20 8.75
N SER A 342 13.04 2.36 9.79
CA SER A 342 14.07 3.40 9.85
C SER A 342 15.12 3.25 8.75
N ASP A 343 15.64 2.03 8.52
CA ASP A 343 16.66 1.77 7.49
C ASP A 343 16.13 2.08 6.08
N ASN A 344 14.88 1.70 5.79
CA ASN A 344 14.26 2.01 4.51
C ASN A 344 14.04 3.52 4.34
N ALA A 345 13.51 4.21 5.36
CA ALA A 345 13.30 5.66 5.31
C ALA A 345 14.62 6.44 5.13
N ASN A 346 15.65 6.06 5.88
CA ASN A 346 16.97 6.68 5.80
C ASN A 346 17.63 6.43 4.44
N SER A 347 17.50 5.21 3.89
CA SER A 347 18.01 4.90 2.55
C SER A 347 17.30 5.70 1.47
N ILE A 348 15.97 5.82 1.52
CA ILE A 348 15.19 6.66 0.60
C ILE A 348 15.73 8.09 0.64
N TRP A 349 15.84 8.66 1.85
CA TRP A 349 16.22 10.05 2.02
C TRP A 349 17.66 10.36 1.55
N ALA A 350 18.55 9.39 1.70
CA ALA A 350 19.95 9.50 1.31
C ALA A 350 20.18 9.21 -0.19
N ASN A 351 19.46 8.24 -0.77
CA ASN A 351 19.87 7.60 -2.03
C ASN A 351 18.83 7.69 -3.16
N ASP A 352 17.55 7.94 -2.83
CA ASP A 352 16.43 7.96 -3.77
C ASP A 352 15.74 9.34 -3.78
N ARG A 353 16.54 10.41 -3.69
CA ARG A 353 16.04 11.78 -3.58
C ARG A 353 16.83 12.76 -4.42
N VAL A 354 16.13 13.66 -5.11
CA VAL A 354 16.74 14.80 -5.84
C VAL A 354 15.91 16.07 -5.70
N GLY A 355 16.52 17.21 -6.04
CA GLY A 355 15.81 18.48 -6.21
C GLY A 355 15.00 18.91 -4.98
N GLN A 356 13.72 19.24 -5.20
CA GLN A 356 12.76 19.60 -4.16
C GLN A 356 12.22 18.36 -3.44
N SER A 357 13.09 17.50 -2.93
CA SER A 357 12.70 16.25 -2.24
C SER A 357 11.80 15.33 -3.07
N GLU A 358 12.06 15.24 -4.39
CA GLU A 358 11.45 14.24 -5.25
C GLU A 358 12.00 12.86 -4.90
N LEU A 359 11.11 11.91 -4.65
CA LEU A 359 11.38 10.54 -4.25
C LEU A 359 10.91 9.58 -5.33
N SER A 360 11.77 8.64 -5.72
CA SER A 360 11.50 7.73 -6.85
C SER A 360 11.28 6.28 -6.41
N LEU A 361 11.56 5.35 -7.32
CA LEU A 361 11.15 3.96 -7.20
C LEU A 361 12.17 3.10 -6.43
N ILE A 362 13.46 3.42 -6.52
CA ILE A 362 14.55 2.55 -6.05
C ILE A 362 15.03 3.07 -4.71
N TRP A 363 14.43 2.60 -3.62
CA TRP A 363 14.73 3.05 -2.25
C TRP A 363 16.18 2.84 -1.81
N SER A 364 16.91 1.91 -2.44
CA SER A 364 18.35 1.70 -2.25
C SER A 364 19.23 2.67 -3.04
N GLY A 365 18.63 3.49 -3.90
CA GLY A 365 19.29 4.24 -4.95
C GLY A 365 19.81 3.39 -6.12
N PRO A 366 20.27 4.06 -7.19
CA PRO A 366 20.17 5.51 -7.40
C PRO A 366 18.73 5.94 -7.74
N TYR A 367 18.41 7.20 -7.47
CA TYR A 367 17.18 7.84 -7.95
C TYR A 367 17.03 7.68 -9.47
N ILE A 368 15.81 7.41 -9.92
CA ILE A 368 15.46 7.28 -11.35
C ILE A 368 14.43 8.34 -11.77
N GLN A 369 14.63 8.95 -12.94
CA GLN A 369 13.67 9.90 -13.50
C GLN A 369 12.65 9.25 -14.45
N PRO A 370 11.43 9.82 -14.53
CA PRO A 370 10.89 10.83 -13.62
C PRO A 370 10.30 10.20 -12.34
N ALA A 371 10.35 10.92 -11.21
CA ALA A 371 9.46 10.63 -10.08
C ALA A 371 8.02 11.06 -10.42
N ASN A 372 7.05 10.44 -9.77
CA ASN A 372 5.63 10.80 -9.91
C ASN A 372 4.91 10.66 -8.56
N ALA A 373 3.61 10.98 -8.53
CA ALA A 373 2.83 10.91 -7.29
C ALA A 373 2.80 9.51 -6.67
N SER A 374 2.88 8.45 -7.48
CA SER A 374 2.91 7.05 -7.00
C SER A 374 4.22 6.74 -6.29
N THR A 375 5.37 7.05 -6.91
CA THR A 375 6.68 6.82 -6.26
C THR A 375 6.86 7.71 -5.03
N GLN A 376 6.46 8.97 -5.13
CA GLN A 376 6.55 9.95 -4.04
C GLN A 376 5.76 9.49 -2.81
N SER A 377 4.49 9.12 -2.99
CA SER A 377 3.64 8.65 -1.88
C SER A 377 4.15 7.33 -1.29
N SER A 378 4.62 6.41 -2.14
CA SER A 378 5.20 5.13 -1.71
C SER A 378 6.39 5.35 -0.77
N ALA A 379 7.32 6.21 -1.18
CA ALA A 379 8.50 6.54 -0.37
C ALA A 379 8.12 7.31 0.91
N LEU A 380 7.12 8.20 0.83
CA LEU A 380 6.61 8.93 1.98
C LEU A 380 5.98 7.99 3.03
N ASP A 381 5.31 6.90 2.63
CA ASP A 381 4.78 5.89 3.57
C ASP A 381 5.89 5.30 4.46
N ALA A 382 7.08 5.03 3.90
CA ALA A 382 8.20 4.51 4.67
C ALA A 382 8.76 5.55 5.65
N ILE A 383 8.85 6.81 5.22
CA ILE A 383 9.29 7.92 6.08
C ILE A 383 8.30 8.14 7.23
N VAL A 384 7.00 8.19 6.93
CA VAL A 384 5.94 8.28 7.95
C VAL A 384 6.00 7.07 8.89
N GLY A 385 6.16 5.86 8.35
CA GLY A 385 6.27 4.65 9.13
C GLY A 385 7.43 4.67 10.14
N ALA A 386 8.59 5.19 9.73
CA ALA A 386 9.73 5.37 10.61
C ALA A 386 9.43 6.40 11.72
N LEU A 387 8.89 7.57 11.37
CA LEU A 387 8.59 8.65 12.33
C LEU A 387 7.48 8.28 13.32
N ALA A 388 6.50 7.49 12.89
CA ALA A 388 5.37 7.05 13.71
C ALA A 388 5.73 5.93 14.69
N THR A 389 6.94 5.35 14.58
CA THR A 389 7.39 4.20 15.38
C THR A 389 8.75 4.39 16.05
N SER A 390 9.37 5.55 15.87
CA SER A 390 10.64 5.97 16.48
C SER A 390 10.55 6.38 17.95
#